data_AF-A0A5C7ERG1-F1
#
_entry.id   AF-A0A5C7ERG1-F1
#
_cell.length_a   1.000
_cell.length_b   1.000
_cell.length_c   1.000
_cell.angle_alpha   90.00
_cell.angle_beta   90.00
_cell.angle_gamma   90.00
#
_symmetry.space_group_name_H-M   'P 1'
#
loop_
_entity.id
_entity.type
_entity.pdbx_description
1 polymer ?
#
loop_
_entity_poly.entity_id
_entity_poly.type
_entity_poly.pdbx_seq_one_letter_code
_entity_poly.pdbx_strand_id
1 'polypeptide(L)'
;MELIRTRAVTVRRPVAKGADRFGNPVVEYEPEGVAGALVAPGATSDLDAARPDGARVAVTVHFPKSYAKPLKGCEVVVGGRTYRVVGDPQPYADENCPGPFGLAAECEAVDG
;
A
#
# COMPACT_ATOMS: atom_id res chain seq x y z
N MET A 1 13.76 -21.63 -9.90
CA MET A 1 14.50 -20.36 -9.96
C MET A 1 13.51 -19.24 -9.74
N GLU A 2 13.49 -18.64 -8.55
CA GLU A 2 12.73 -17.39 -8.33
C GLU A 2 13.61 -16.23 -8.77
N LEU A 3 13.25 -15.59 -9.89
CA LEU A 3 14.00 -14.49 -10.48
C LEU A 3 13.80 -13.17 -9.69
N ILE A 4 12.68 -13.06 -8.96
CA ILE A 4 12.28 -11.87 -8.21
C ILE A 4 11.97 -12.28 -6.77
N ARG A 5 12.67 -11.68 -5.80
CA ARG A 5 12.40 -11.87 -4.37
C ARG A 5 11.14 -11.10 -4.01
N THR A 6 10.11 -11.80 -3.55
CA THR A 6 8.91 -11.20 -2.99
C THR A 6 9.03 -11.06 -1.47
N ARG A 7 8.22 -10.19 -0.87
CA ARG A 7 8.15 -9.97 0.57
C ARG A 7 6.70 -10.02 1.04
N ALA A 8 6.49 -10.48 2.27
CA ALA A 8 5.22 -10.32 2.95
C ALA A 8 5.02 -8.85 3.39
N VAL A 9 3.85 -8.30 3.08
CA VAL A 9 3.40 -6.97 3.52
C VAL A 9 2.10 -7.12 4.31
N THR A 10 1.80 -6.16 5.18
CA THR A 10 0.53 -6.15 5.92
C THR A 10 -0.33 -5.01 5.42
N VAL A 11 -1.48 -5.31 4.82
CA VAL A 11 -2.47 -4.31 4.42
C VAL A 11 -3.39 -4.08 5.60
N ARG A 12 -3.51 -2.84 6.08
CA ARG A 12 -4.47 -2.43 7.10
C ARG A 12 -5.67 -1.77 6.43
N ARG A 13 -6.84 -2.37 6.59
CA ARG A 13 -8.07 -1.89 5.94
C ARG A 13 -8.91 -1.07 6.90
N PRO A 14 -9.36 0.14 6.52
CA PRO A 14 -10.29 0.90 7.33
C PRO A 14 -11.64 0.19 7.41
N VAL A 15 -12.13 -0.05 8.62
CA VAL A 15 -13.42 -0.63 8.95
C VAL A 15 -14.15 0.32 9.89
N ALA A 16 -15.37 0.71 9.52
CA ALA A 16 -16.21 1.57 10.37
C ALA A 16 -16.76 0.74 11.54
N LYS A 17 -16.38 1.08 12.77
CA LYS A 17 -16.80 0.36 13.99
C LYS A 17 -17.99 1.01 14.71
N GLY A 18 -18.55 2.05 14.13
CA GLY A 18 -19.67 2.81 14.69
C GLY A 18 -19.39 4.29 14.69
N ALA A 19 -20.10 5.03 15.54
CA ALA A 19 -19.91 6.47 15.72
C ALA A 19 -19.45 6.79 17.15
N ASP A 20 -18.62 7.81 17.30
CA ASP A 20 -18.21 8.33 18.60
C ASP A 20 -19.38 9.05 19.30
N ARG A 21 -19.12 9.55 20.51
CA ARG A 21 -20.11 10.29 21.32
C ARG A 21 -20.64 11.58 20.66
N PHE A 22 -20.02 12.03 19.56
CA PHE A 22 -20.42 13.20 18.78
C PHE A 22 -20.98 12.84 17.40
N GLY A 23 -21.15 11.55 17.10
CA GLY A 23 -21.68 11.08 15.82
C GLY A 23 -20.64 10.96 14.70
N ASN A 24 -19.34 11.14 14.99
CA ASN A 24 -18.29 10.95 13.98
C ASN A 24 -18.01 9.46 13.78
N PRO A 25 -17.83 8.97 12.55
CA PRO A 25 -17.49 7.57 12.33
C PRO A 25 -16.13 7.22 12.93
N VAL A 26 -16.09 6.19 13.77
CA VAL A 26 -14.84 5.62 14.28
C VAL A 26 -14.33 4.61 13.27
N VAL A 27 -13.16 4.89 12.71
CA VAL A 27 -12.46 4.02 11.77
C VAL A 27 -11.40 3.22 12.53
N GLU A 28 -11.52 1.90 12.53
CA GLU A 28 -10.46 0.99 12.95
C GLU A 28 -9.77 0.38 11.74
N TYR A 29 -8.54 -0.10 11.93
CA TYR A 29 -7.73 -0.63 10.84
C TYR A 29 -7.46 -2.11 11.07
N GLU A 30 -8.09 -2.98 10.27
CA GLU A 30 -7.91 -4.42 10.37
C GLU A 30 -6.70 -4.88 9.55
N PRO A 31 -5.71 -5.57 10.15
CA PRO A 31 -4.52 -6.04 9.46
C PRO A 31 -4.79 -7.33 8.66
N GLU A 32 -4.31 -7.37 7.42
CA GLU A 32 -4.35 -8.50 6.51
C GLU A 32 -2.94 -8.77 5.96
N GLY A 33 -2.41 -9.98 6.19
CA GLY A 33 -1.11 -10.38 5.65
C GLY A 33 -1.21 -10.77 4.18
N VAL A 34 -0.41 -10.12 3.33
CA VAL A 34 -0.29 -10.43 1.90
C VAL A 34 1.11 -10.93 1.61
N ALA A 35 1.23 -12.21 1.27
CA ALA A 35 2.48 -12.80 0.80
C ALA A 35 2.69 -12.54 -0.69
N GLY A 36 3.94 -12.55 -1.15
CA GLY A 36 4.23 -12.48 -2.58
C GLY A 36 4.18 -11.07 -3.18
N ALA A 37 4.21 -10.01 -2.37
CA ALA A 37 4.26 -8.64 -2.89
C ALA A 37 5.69 -8.24 -3.28
N LEU A 38 5.83 -7.43 -4.33
CA LEU A 38 7.10 -6.81 -4.71
C LEU A 38 7.08 -5.33 -4.30
N VAL A 39 7.99 -4.95 -3.43
CA VAL A 39 8.12 -3.57 -2.97
C VAL A 39 9.21 -2.90 -3.79
N ALA A 40 8.81 -1.95 -4.63
CA ALA A 40 9.72 -1.06 -5.31
C ALA A 40 9.90 0.19 -4.43
N PRO A 41 11.13 0.52 -3.97
CA PRO A 41 11.37 1.78 -3.30
C PRO A 41 11.09 2.95 -4.26
N GLY A 42 10.53 4.05 -3.74
CA GLY A 42 10.37 5.29 -4.50
C GLY A 42 11.73 5.87 -4.93
N ALA A 43 11.72 6.77 -5.92
CA ALA A 43 12.94 7.37 -6.45
C ALA A 43 13.71 8.14 -5.36
N THR A 44 15.02 7.92 -5.27
CA THR A 44 15.95 8.63 -4.36
C THR A 44 16.01 10.14 -4.59
N SER A 45 15.44 10.68 -5.67
CA SER A 45 15.25 12.13 -5.85
C SER A 45 14.37 12.74 -4.75
N ASP A 46 13.58 11.92 -4.05
CA ASP A 46 12.83 12.30 -2.87
C ASP A 46 13.63 12.20 -1.56
N LEU A 47 14.89 11.74 -1.55
CA LEU A 47 15.71 11.73 -0.34
C LEU A 47 16.49 13.04 -0.11
N ASP A 48 16.75 13.84 -1.15
CA ASP A 48 17.71 14.95 -1.08
C ASP A 48 17.10 16.32 -0.72
N ALA A 49 15.77 16.45 -0.71
CA ALA A 49 15.14 17.69 -0.29
C ALA A 49 14.83 17.68 1.21
N ALA A 50 15.54 18.47 2.00
CA ALA A 50 15.10 18.87 3.33
C ALA A 50 13.80 19.69 3.20
N ARG A 51 12.65 19.02 3.14
CA ARG A 51 11.31 19.63 3.19
C ARG A 51 10.47 18.87 4.21
N PRO A 52 10.17 19.48 5.37
CA PRO A 52 9.53 18.80 6.50
C PRO A 52 8.03 18.49 6.31
N ASP A 53 7.39 18.91 5.21
CA ASP A 53 5.92 18.87 5.04
C ASP A 53 5.45 18.34 3.66
N GLY A 54 6.33 17.71 2.88
CA GLY A 54 5.97 17.21 1.55
C GLY A 54 5.50 15.75 1.64
N ALA A 55 4.25 15.47 1.30
CA ALA A 55 3.77 14.11 1.08
C ALA A 55 4.62 13.42 -0.01
N ARG A 56 5.56 12.55 0.41
CA ARG A 56 6.47 11.84 -0.48
C ARG A 56 5.91 10.46 -0.78
N VAL A 57 5.73 10.12 -2.05
CA VAL A 57 5.53 8.73 -2.48
C VAL A 57 6.81 7.98 -2.11
N ALA A 58 6.74 7.20 -1.05
CA ALA A 58 7.92 6.57 -0.47
C ALA A 58 8.17 5.20 -1.10
N VAL A 59 7.11 4.49 -1.50
CA VAL A 59 7.21 3.13 -2.06
C VAL A 59 6.05 2.84 -3.02
N THR A 60 6.30 2.00 -4.02
CA THR A 60 5.27 1.39 -4.86
C THR A 60 5.22 -0.11 -4.56
N VAL A 61 4.06 -0.61 -4.15
CA VAL A 61 3.85 -2.02 -3.81
C VAL A 61 3.09 -2.69 -4.96
N HIS A 62 3.71 -3.70 -5.55
CA HIS A 62 3.11 -4.54 -6.59
C HIS A 62 2.51 -5.77 -5.93
N PHE A 63 1.19 -5.86 -5.97
CA PHE A 63 0.41 -6.95 -5.40
C PHE A 63 0.26 -8.11 -6.39
N PRO A 64 0.23 -9.36 -5.89
CA PRO A 64 0.01 -10.51 -6.75
C PRO A 64 -1.41 -10.50 -7.34
N LYS A 65 -1.61 -11.12 -8.50
CA LYS A 65 -2.94 -11.23 -9.15
C LYS A 65 -4.00 -11.91 -8.28
N SER A 66 -3.58 -12.80 -7.37
CA SER A 66 -4.47 -13.43 -6.39
C SER A 66 -5.03 -12.44 -5.37
N TYR A 67 -4.42 -11.27 -5.22
CA TYR A 67 -4.87 -10.21 -4.33
C TYR A 67 -5.73 -9.19 -5.09
N ALA A 68 -7.01 -9.53 -5.28
CA ALA A 68 -7.99 -8.74 -6.04
C ALA A 68 -8.92 -7.89 -5.14
N LYS A 69 -8.39 -7.34 -4.04
CA LYS A 69 -9.15 -6.51 -3.10
C LYS A 69 -8.88 -5.01 -3.34
N PRO A 70 -9.87 -4.12 -3.13
CA PRO A 70 -9.65 -2.69 -3.23
C PRO A 70 -8.63 -2.24 -2.18
N LEU A 71 -7.74 -1.34 -2.56
CA LEU A 71 -6.70 -0.80 -1.68
C LEU A 71 -6.93 0.68 -1.33
N LYS A 72 -7.95 1.31 -1.89
CA LYS A 72 -8.31 2.70 -1.58
C LYS A 72 -8.49 2.91 -0.09
N GLY A 73 -7.79 3.91 0.45
CA GLY A 73 -7.83 4.27 1.86
C GLY A 73 -7.20 3.25 2.81
N CYS A 74 -6.62 2.15 2.28
CA CYS A 74 -5.86 1.21 3.09
C CYS A 74 -4.49 1.79 3.43
N GLU A 75 -3.89 1.24 4.47
CA GLU A 75 -2.47 1.42 4.78
C GLU A 75 -1.73 0.13 4.47
N VAL A 76 -0.46 0.21 4.13
CA VAL A 76 0.42 -0.93 3.89
C VAL A 76 1.62 -0.80 4.81
N VAL A 77 1.86 -1.80 5.64
CA VAL A 77 3.03 -1.89 6.49
C VAL A 77 4.10 -2.71 5.78
N VAL A 78 5.24 -2.09 5.54
CA VAL A 78 6.40 -2.72 4.90
C VAL A 78 7.62 -2.54 5.80
N GLY A 79 8.19 -3.64 6.29
CA GLY A 79 9.40 -3.59 7.10
C GLY A 79 9.25 -2.80 8.41
N GLY A 80 8.05 -2.78 9.00
CA GLY A 80 7.76 -2.05 10.23
C GLY A 80 7.41 -0.57 10.05
N ARG A 81 7.40 -0.05 8.81
CA ARG A 81 6.94 1.30 8.49
C ARG A 81 5.55 1.25 7.85
N THR A 82 4.70 2.19 8.22
CA THR A 82 3.34 2.31 7.68
C THR A 82 3.32 3.32 6.53
N TYR A 83 2.68 2.93 5.44
CA TYR A 83 2.47 3.76 4.26
C TYR A 83 0.98 3.82 3.94
N ARG A 84 0.48 4.94 3.46
CA ARG A 84 -0.92 5.08 3.03
C ARG A 84 -1.02 4.89 1.53
N VAL A 85 -1.99 4.10 1.07
CA VAL A 85 -2.27 3.95 -0.36
C VAL A 85 -2.82 5.27 -0.89
N VAL A 86 -2.18 5.78 -1.94
CA VAL A 86 -2.58 6.99 -2.64
C VAL A 86 -3.59 6.63 -3.72
N GLY A 87 -4.74 7.31 -3.73
CA GLY A 87 -5.77 7.13 -4.76
C GLY A 87 -6.52 5.78 -4.70
N ASP A 88 -6.93 5.30 -5.87
CA ASP A 88 -7.62 4.02 -6.08
C ASP A 88 -6.86 3.20 -7.13
N PRO A 89 -5.85 2.40 -6.73
CA PRO A 89 -5.02 1.67 -7.67
C PRO A 89 -5.85 0.66 -8.46
N GLN A 90 -5.67 0.66 -9.78
CA GLN A 90 -6.39 -0.23 -10.69
C GLN A 90 -5.51 -1.42 -11.09
N PRO A 91 -6.10 -2.63 -11.21
CA PRO A 91 -5.37 -3.78 -11.67
C PRO A 91 -4.97 -3.61 -13.15
N TYR A 92 -3.83 -4.19 -13.52
CA TYR A 92 -3.41 -4.29 -14.91
C TYR A 92 -4.35 -5.23 -15.69
N ALA A 93 -4.50 -4.97 -16.99
CA ALA A 93 -5.17 -5.89 -17.89
C ALA A 93 -4.40 -7.22 -17.93
N ASP A 94 -5.10 -8.34 -17.71
CA ASP A 94 -4.48 -9.65 -17.54
C ASP A 94 -3.63 -10.07 -18.76
N GLU A 95 -4.12 -9.72 -19.96
CA GLU A 95 -3.46 -9.94 -21.25
C GLU A 95 -2.09 -9.25 -21.37
N ASN A 96 -1.89 -8.12 -20.69
CA ASN A 96 -0.69 -7.29 -20.78
C ASN A 96 0.34 -7.60 -19.68
N CYS A 97 -0.03 -8.41 -18.69
CA CYS A 97 0.84 -8.72 -17.56
C CYS A 97 0.89 -10.24 -17.32
N PRO A 98 1.70 -11.00 -18.08
CA PRO A 98 1.80 -12.46 -17.92
C PRO A 98 2.51 -12.88 -16.61
N GLY A 99 3.04 -11.93 -15.83
CA GLY A 99 3.72 -12.18 -14.56
C GLY A 99 2.77 -12.40 -13.38
N PRO A 100 3.34 -12.66 -12.18
CA PRO A 100 2.55 -12.94 -10.98
C PRO A 100 1.88 -11.70 -10.36
N PHE A 101 2.28 -10.50 -10.78
CA PHE A 101 1.77 -9.23 -10.27
C PHE A 101 0.62 -8.71 -11.13
N GLY A 102 -0.38 -8.11 -10.49
CA GLY A 102 -1.60 -7.66 -11.16
C GLY A 102 -2.06 -6.26 -10.78
N LEU A 103 -1.44 -5.63 -9.78
CA LEU A 103 -1.90 -4.37 -9.23
C LEU A 103 -0.70 -3.61 -8.66
N ALA A 104 -0.51 -2.34 -9.06
CA ALA A 104 0.50 -1.47 -8.49
C ALA A 104 -0.17 -0.39 -7.65
N ALA A 105 0.23 -0.30 -6.38
CA ALA A 105 -0.26 0.69 -5.44
C ALA A 105 0.87 1.63 -5.05
N GLU A 106 0.70 2.91 -5.38
CA GLU A 106 1.58 3.98 -4.90
C GLU A 106 1.24 4.28 -3.45
N CYS A 107 2.26 4.36 -2.59
CA CYS A 107 2.08 4.59 -1.17
C CYS A 107 2.96 5.73 -0.67
N GLU A 108 2.37 6.61 0.13
CA GLU A 108 3.07 7.71 0.82
C GLU A 108 3.41 7.33 2.26
N ALA A 109 4.52 7.85 2.80
CA ALA A 109 4.84 7.65 4.21
C ALA A 109 3.83 8.39 5.09
N VAL A 110 3.39 7.74 6.18
CA VAL A 110 2.56 8.38 7.20
C VAL A 110 3.47 8.71 8.38
N ASP A 111 3.83 9.98 8.52
CA ASP A 111 4.39 10.51 9.76
C ASP A 111 3.23 10.75 10.73
N GLY A 112 3.17 9.93 11.78
CA GLY A 112 2.16 10.02 12.85
C GLY A 112 2.57 10.98 13.94
#